data_AF-A0A4V0YJ46-F1
#
_entry.id   AF-A0A4V0YJ46-F1
#
_cell.length_a   1.000
_cell.length_b   1.000
_cell.length_c   1.000
_cell.angle_alpha   90.00
_cell.angle_beta   90.00
_cell.angle_gamma   90.00
#
_symmetry.space_group_name_H-M   'P 1'
#
loop_
_entity.id
_entity.type
_entity.pdbx_description
1 polymer ?
#
loop_
_entity_poly.entity_id
_entity_poly.type
_entity_poly.pdbx_seq_one_letter_code
_entity_poly.pdbx_strand_id
1 'polypeptide(L)'
;MTHDLPTRRGALVDLFAGAGGGSLGFEQAGFDINVAVDNEPVNTATHDYLFSYGRALTLDLMKNQEKAIRAALPTNADVDCLAVGRPIETILGGPPCPGISSIGKRDPNDSRNLLMGSFIEHATGLGAKMIVMEQVPTLLQQQNAWILDDIRERLHRAGYSLVEPRVLRAIDFGVPQRRERVFLLIHRNDCQAPEYPQPTHGEGGDMWLHPTPTVGDAFDGLPDADEFPELWHQDWAEAGFTAPTSRYGRMMTGLENDADDLSYKRDHRRGQLTCSQLTVHEAKSIERFSATAPGGNEKISRRHRLDPAGLSLTLRAGSNADHGSFTAVVPIHTKGTRVITAREACRLHSIPDWFRLSRIKILAYRQCGNSIPPLLARAVGKQVMKALELAPAAPSEVIPLGNDDLLNVNNSGEQKLAA
;
A
#
# COMPACT_ATOMS: atom_id res chain seq x y z
N MET A 1 -2.77 8.93 -38.41
CA MET A 1 -1.78 7.86 -38.25
C MET A 1 -2.06 7.24 -36.91
N THR A 2 -2.48 5.97 -36.87
CA THR A 2 -2.57 5.22 -35.62
C THR A 2 -1.14 4.96 -35.16
N HIS A 3 -0.68 5.71 -34.15
CA HIS A 3 0.57 5.38 -33.48
C HIS A 3 0.32 4.10 -32.66
N ASP A 4 0.86 2.98 -33.11
CA ASP A 4 0.84 1.75 -32.33
C ASP A 4 1.68 1.98 -31.05
N LEU A 5 1.03 1.87 -29.90
CA LEU A 5 1.69 2.06 -28.61
C LEU A 5 2.69 0.92 -28.34
N PRO A 6 3.86 1.18 -27.74
CA PRO A 6 4.78 0.13 -27.34
C PRO A 6 4.10 -0.85 -26.39
N THR A 7 4.06 -2.13 -26.79
CA THR A 7 3.50 -3.22 -25.98
C THR A 7 4.55 -3.72 -25.00
N ARG A 8 4.68 -3.04 -23.85
CA ARG A 8 5.56 -3.44 -22.75
C ARG A 8 5.07 -2.90 -21.41
N ARG A 9 5.63 -3.46 -20.34
CA ARG A 9 5.45 -2.99 -18.97
C ARG A 9 6.25 -1.72 -18.70
N GLY A 10 5.78 -0.91 -17.76
CA GLY A 10 6.45 0.31 -17.31
C GLY A 10 7.45 0.02 -16.18
N ALA A 11 8.56 0.75 -16.11
CA ALA A 11 9.55 0.59 -15.03
C ALA A 11 9.22 1.49 -13.82
N LEU A 12 9.14 0.91 -12.62
CA LEU A 12 8.85 1.62 -11.37
C LEU A 12 10.00 1.54 -10.36
N VAL A 13 10.30 2.68 -9.72
CA VAL A 13 11.04 2.74 -8.45
C VAL A 13 10.09 3.25 -7.36
N ASP A 14 9.96 2.51 -6.25
CA ASP A 14 9.12 2.88 -5.11
C ASP A 14 9.99 3.39 -3.96
N LEU A 15 9.87 4.66 -3.60
CA LEU A 15 10.60 5.29 -2.49
C LEU A 15 9.67 5.41 -1.29
N PHE A 16 10.17 5.12 -0.08
CA PHE A 16 9.32 4.95 1.10
C PHE A 16 8.28 3.85 0.89
N ALA A 17 8.71 2.73 0.30
CA ALA A 17 7.84 1.70 -0.25
C ALA A 17 6.96 0.99 0.81
N GLY A 18 7.37 1.02 2.09
CA GLY A 18 6.74 0.23 3.13
C GLY A 18 6.70 -1.25 2.75
N ALA A 19 5.60 -1.93 3.06
CA ALA A 19 5.42 -3.34 2.67
C ALA A 19 5.03 -3.54 1.19
N GLY A 20 4.84 -2.47 0.41
CA GLY A 20 4.56 -2.59 -1.03
C GLY A 20 3.08 -2.72 -1.42
N GLY A 21 2.13 -2.24 -0.61
CA GLY A 21 0.72 -2.17 -1.05
C GLY A 21 0.51 -1.22 -2.25
N GLY A 22 1.23 -0.09 -2.28
CA GLY A 22 1.28 0.81 -3.43
C GLY A 22 1.96 0.15 -4.64
N SER A 23 3.13 -0.45 -4.42
CA SER A 23 3.83 -1.28 -5.42
C SER A 23 2.92 -2.31 -6.06
N LEU A 24 2.14 -3.07 -5.28
CA LEU A 24 1.20 -4.06 -5.83
C LEU A 24 0.16 -3.41 -6.74
N GLY A 25 -0.45 -2.29 -6.33
CA GLY A 25 -1.41 -1.60 -7.19
C GLY A 25 -0.81 -1.14 -8.52
N PHE A 26 0.42 -0.64 -8.52
CA PHE A 26 1.12 -0.28 -9.75
C PHE A 26 1.47 -1.52 -10.59
N GLU A 27 1.87 -2.62 -9.97
CA GLU A 27 2.12 -3.86 -10.68
C GLU A 27 0.85 -4.40 -11.37
N GLN A 28 -0.30 -4.32 -10.68
CA GLN A 28 -1.62 -4.63 -11.24
C GLN A 28 -2.00 -3.69 -12.39
N ALA A 29 -1.47 -2.46 -12.41
CA ALA A 29 -1.63 -1.51 -13.52
C ALA A 29 -0.65 -1.77 -14.69
N GLY A 30 0.26 -2.72 -14.56
CA GLY A 30 1.18 -3.13 -15.62
C GLY A 30 2.64 -2.65 -15.46
N PHE A 31 3.04 -2.21 -14.26
CA PHE A 31 4.43 -1.83 -13.98
C PHE A 31 5.27 -3.02 -13.48
N ASP A 32 6.57 -2.99 -13.75
CA ASP A 32 7.58 -3.82 -13.10
C ASP A 32 8.17 -3.05 -11.91
N ILE A 33 8.15 -3.66 -10.73
CA ILE A 33 8.68 -3.06 -9.51
C ILE A 33 10.18 -3.33 -9.45
N ASN A 34 10.99 -2.46 -10.07
CA ASN A 34 12.41 -2.72 -10.25
C ASN A 34 13.22 -2.51 -8.97
N VAL A 35 12.97 -1.39 -8.29
CA VAL A 35 13.66 -1.05 -7.03
C VAL A 35 12.65 -0.53 -6.04
N ALA A 36 12.74 -0.98 -4.80
CA ALA A 36 12.05 -0.39 -3.67
C ALA A 36 13.05 0.11 -2.63
N VAL A 37 12.76 1.24 -1.99
CA VAL A 37 13.62 1.82 -0.97
C VAL A 37 12.78 2.13 0.26
N ASP A 38 13.21 1.64 1.40
CA ASP A 38 12.63 1.98 2.70
C ASP A 38 13.76 1.99 3.74
N ASN A 39 13.59 2.71 4.85
CA ASN A 39 14.62 2.77 5.89
C ASN A 39 14.43 1.69 6.97
N GLU A 40 13.29 1.00 6.99
CA GLU A 40 13.03 -0.10 7.92
C GLU A 40 13.33 -1.46 7.25
N PRO A 41 14.26 -2.27 7.80
CA PRO A 41 14.60 -3.59 7.26
C PRO A 41 13.40 -4.55 7.11
N VAL A 42 12.39 -4.45 7.98
CA VAL A 42 11.18 -5.30 7.88
C VAL A 42 10.40 -5.01 6.60
N ASN A 43 10.37 -3.76 6.15
CA ASN A 43 9.64 -3.33 4.97
C ASN A 43 10.35 -3.81 3.71
N THR A 44 11.67 -3.61 3.63
CA THR A 44 12.47 -4.08 2.49
C THR A 44 12.51 -5.61 2.40
N ALA A 45 12.62 -6.32 3.52
CA ALA A 45 12.53 -7.79 3.53
C ALA A 45 11.15 -8.29 3.06
N THR A 46 10.06 -7.63 3.48
CA THR A 46 8.71 -7.96 2.99
C THR A 46 8.58 -7.67 1.50
N HIS A 47 9.20 -6.59 1.00
CA HIS A 47 9.20 -6.24 -0.42
C HIS A 47 9.95 -7.28 -1.26
N ASP A 48 11.17 -7.68 -0.86
CA ASP A 48 11.94 -8.75 -1.51
C ASP A 48 11.20 -10.10 -1.51
N TYR A 49 10.37 -10.38 -0.48
CA TYR A 49 9.50 -11.55 -0.47
C TYR A 49 8.42 -11.50 -1.56
N LEU A 50 7.78 -10.34 -1.75
CA LEU A 50 6.62 -10.18 -2.63
C LEU A 50 6.99 -9.94 -4.10
N PHE A 51 8.10 -9.24 -4.32
CA PHE A 51 8.60 -8.81 -5.62
C PHE A 51 10.01 -9.38 -5.83
N SER A 52 10.14 -10.70 -5.73
CA SER A 52 11.41 -11.45 -5.79
C SER A 52 12.24 -11.26 -7.06
N TYR A 53 11.64 -10.68 -8.11
CA TYR A 53 12.30 -10.29 -9.35
C TYR A 53 12.94 -8.88 -9.31
N GLY A 54 12.49 -8.05 -8.37
CA GLY A 54 13.00 -6.71 -8.11
C GLY A 54 14.10 -6.71 -7.05
N ARG A 55 14.44 -5.53 -6.55
CA ARG A 55 15.42 -5.36 -5.46
C ARG A 55 14.95 -4.32 -4.45
N ALA A 56 14.82 -4.71 -3.19
CA ALA A 56 14.62 -3.78 -2.09
C ALA A 56 15.96 -3.30 -1.50
N LEU A 57 16.05 -2.02 -1.16
CA LEU A 57 17.24 -1.40 -0.57
C LEU A 57 16.87 -0.75 0.76
N THR A 58 17.54 -1.17 1.82
CA THR A 58 17.40 -0.53 3.14
C THR A 58 18.30 0.70 3.20
N LEU A 59 17.74 1.87 2.89
CA LEU A 59 18.49 3.13 2.80
C LEU A 59 17.78 4.28 3.50
N ASP A 60 18.58 5.19 4.05
CA ASP A 60 18.09 6.46 4.58
C ASP A 60 17.99 7.48 3.44
N LEU A 61 16.75 7.77 3.03
CA LEU A 61 16.42 8.74 1.99
C LEU A 61 16.56 10.19 2.46
N MET A 62 17.04 10.48 3.68
CA MET A 62 17.51 11.83 4.03
C MET A 62 18.86 12.17 3.40
N LYS A 63 19.57 11.17 2.89
CA LYS A 63 20.85 11.32 2.20
C LYS A 63 20.63 11.12 0.71
N ASN A 64 21.50 11.67 -0.15
CA ASN A 64 21.45 11.36 -1.58
C ASN A 64 21.82 9.88 -1.81
N GLN A 65 20.83 9.10 -2.27
CA GLN A 65 20.95 7.68 -2.58
C GLN A 65 20.89 7.37 -4.08
N GLU A 66 20.94 8.38 -4.96
CA GLU A 66 20.78 8.20 -6.41
C GLU A 66 21.73 7.15 -6.99
N LYS A 67 23.00 7.18 -6.57
CA LYS A 67 24.02 6.21 -7.03
C LYS A 67 23.66 4.78 -6.64
N ALA A 68 23.20 4.57 -5.40
CA ALA A 68 22.83 3.26 -4.90
C ALA A 68 21.58 2.73 -5.63
N ILE A 69 20.57 3.59 -5.83
CA ILE A 69 19.34 3.27 -6.57
C ILE A 69 19.67 2.90 -8.01
N ARG A 70 20.49 3.72 -8.70
CA ARG A 70 20.91 3.44 -10.09
C ARG A 70 21.69 2.12 -10.22
N ALA A 71 22.55 1.80 -9.25
CA ALA A 71 23.28 0.54 -9.24
C ALA A 71 22.39 -0.69 -8.96
N ALA A 72 21.19 -0.49 -8.42
CA ALA A 72 20.22 -1.55 -8.18
C ALA A 72 19.30 -1.81 -9.37
N LEU A 73 19.19 -0.89 -10.32
CA LEU A 73 18.39 -1.08 -11.54
C LEU A 73 18.89 -2.29 -12.34
N PRO A 74 17.98 -3.05 -12.99
CA PRO A 74 18.37 -4.20 -13.80
C PRO A 74 19.27 -3.80 -14.97
N THR A 75 20.40 -4.48 -15.12
CA THR A 75 21.45 -4.20 -16.11
C THR A 75 21.15 -4.71 -17.52
N ASN A 76 20.27 -5.71 -17.66
CA ASN A 76 20.16 -6.55 -18.86
C ASN A 76 18.81 -6.46 -19.62
N ALA A 77 18.11 -5.33 -19.61
CA ALA A 77 16.90 -5.15 -20.44
C ALA A 77 17.16 -4.62 -21.86
N ASP A 78 18.39 -4.20 -22.18
CA ASP A 78 18.94 -4.00 -23.52
C ASP A 78 20.41 -3.61 -23.36
N VAL A 79 21.32 -4.24 -24.09
CA VAL A 79 22.78 -4.16 -23.84
C VAL A 79 23.37 -2.76 -24.10
N ASP A 80 22.58 -1.83 -24.65
CA ASP A 80 22.92 -0.40 -24.80
C ASP A 80 22.46 0.50 -23.62
N CYS A 81 21.70 -0.02 -22.65
CA CYS A 81 21.05 0.81 -21.61
C CYS A 81 21.99 1.34 -20.52
N LEU A 82 23.10 0.66 -20.26
CA LEU A 82 24.09 1.06 -19.24
C LEU A 82 25.00 2.20 -19.71
N ALA A 83 25.18 2.35 -21.04
CA ALA A 83 25.96 3.45 -21.61
C ALA A 83 25.15 4.75 -21.73
N VAL A 84 23.81 4.68 -21.78
CA VAL A 84 22.92 5.84 -22.00
C VAL A 84 22.06 6.19 -20.79
N GLY A 85 22.04 5.36 -19.73
CA GLY A 85 21.30 5.64 -18.50
C GLY A 85 19.81 5.83 -18.74
N ARG A 86 19.07 4.74 -19.00
CA ARG A 86 17.61 4.78 -19.15
C ARG A 86 17.00 5.64 -18.02
N PRO A 87 16.26 6.72 -18.34
CA PRO A 87 15.56 7.48 -17.31
C PRO A 87 14.53 6.55 -16.64
N ILE A 88 14.45 6.60 -15.31
CA ILE A 88 13.41 5.89 -14.58
C ILE A 88 12.06 6.38 -15.11
N GLU A 89 11.12 5.49 -15.41
CA GLU A 89 9.87 5.92 -16.04
C GLU A 89 8.91 6.47 -15.02
N THR A 90 8.80 5.78 -13.88
CA THR A 90 7.91 6.20 -12.82
C THR A 90 8.58 6.05 -11.47
N ILE A 91 8.40 7.06 -10.62
CA ILE A 91 8.70 6.98 -9.19
C ILE A 91 7.39 7.10 -8.41
N LEU A 92 7.14 6.12 -7.54
CA LEU A 92 6.09 6.16 -6.53
C LEU A 92 6.71 6.46 -5.17
N GLY A 93 5.98 7.12 -4.29
CA GLY A 93 6.33 7.11 -2.87
C GLY A 93 5.39 7.88 -1.96
N GLY A 94 5.45 7.55 -0.67
CA GLY A 94 4.69 8.21 0.38
C GLY A 94 5.60 8.67 1.51
N PRO A 95 6.39 9.76 1.33
CA PRO A 95 7.29 10.23 2.36
C PRO A 95 6.52 10.53 3.66
N PRO A 96 7.02 10.12 4.84
CA PRO A 96 6.32 10.34 6.10
C PRO A 96 6.10 11.84 6.34
N CYS A 97 4.91 12.20 6.83
CA CYS A 97 4.59 13.59 7.14
C CYS A 97 4.06 13.81 8.57
N PRO A 98 4.90 13.59 9.62
CA PRO A 98 4.44 13.71 11.01
C PRO A 98 4.20 15.15 11.49
N GLY A 99 4.58 16.17 10.70
CA GLY A 99 4.48 17.59 11.06
C GLY A 99 3.13 18.26 10.76
N ILE A 100 2.28 17.64 9.93
CA ILE A 100 1.00 18.22 9.48
C ILE A 100 -0.17 17.82 10.43
N SER A 101 0.09 17.02 11.48
CA SER A 101 -0.93 16.67 12.48
C SER A 101 -1.12 17.77 13.54
N SER A 102 -2.12 18.62 13.32
CA SER A 102 -2.96 19.40 14.26
C SER A 102 -2.42 20.15 15.50
N ILE A 103 -1.22 19.92 16.04
CA ILE A 103 -0.71 20.64 17.22
C ILE A 103 0.82 20.74 17.18
N GLY A 104 1.37 21.88 16.73
CA GLY A 104 2.82 22.14 16.80
C GLY A 104 3.25 23.42 16.11
N LYS A 105 4.17 24.18 16.73
CA LYS A 105 4.68 25.47 16.24
C LYS A 105 5.37 25.34 14.88
N ARG A 106 5.14 26.36 14.04
CA ARG A 106 5.84 26.66 12.79
C ARG A 106 7.36 26.66 13.03
N ASP A 107 8.05 25.61 12.59
CA ASP A 107 9.51 25.62 12.44
C ASP A 107 9.87 25.31 10.98
N PRO A 108 10.39 26.29 10.22
CA PRO A 108 10.92 26.08 8.88
C PRO A 108 12.08 25.07 8.82
N ASN A 109 12.75 24.80 9.95
CA ASN A 109 13.82 23.81 10.09
C ASN A 109 13.32 22.46 10.61
N ASP A 110 12.02 22.21 10.65
CA ASP A 110 11.49 20.91 11.02
C ASP A 110 12.03 19.83 10.08
N SER A 111 12.78 18.89 10.65
CA SER A 111 13.46 17.79 9.95
C SER A 111 12.52 16.91 9.12
N ARG A 112 11.21 17.06 9.31
CA ARG A 112 10.15 16.28 8.67
C ARG A 112 9.69 16.83 7.31
N ASN A 113 9.79 18.13 7.05
CA ASN A 113 9.56 18.70 5.71
C ASN A 113 10.69 18.30 4.74
N LEU A 114 11.86 17.95 5.29
CA LEU A 114 13.01 17.51 4.52
C LEU A 114 12.75 16.20 3.77
N LEU A 115 11.87 15.31 4.26
CA LEU A 115 11.61 14.02 3.60
C LEU A 115 10.78 14.19 2.32
N MET A 116 9.81 15.11 2.31
CA MET A 116 9.07 15.46 1.09
C MET A 116 9.98 16.15 0.08
N GLY A 117 10.80 17.11 0.53
CA GLY A 117 11.82 17.74 -0.31
C GLY A 117 12.81 16.72 -0.88
N SER A 118 13.31 15.81 -0.05
CA SER A 118 14.22 14.76 -0.45
C SER A 118 13.59 13.78 -1.44
N PHE A 119 12.32 13.42 -1.27
CA PHE A 119 11.60 12.60 -2.26
C PHE A 119 11.61 13.27 -3.64
N ILE A 120 11.31 14.58 -3.71
CA ILE A 120 11.32 15.34 -4.96
C ILE A 120 12.74 15.45 -5.53
N GLU A 121 13.75 15.70 -4.70
CA GLU A 121 15.15 15.76 -5.13
C GLU A 121 15.63 14.42 -5.71
N HIS A 122 15.37 13.30 -5.04
CA HIS A 122 15.67 11.97 -5.57
C HIS A 122 14.92 11.71 -6.86
N ALA A 123 13.62 12.00 -6.90
CA ALA A 123 12.81 11.66 -8.05
C ALA A 123 13.21 12.45 -9.31
N THR A 124 13.50 13.74 -9.15
CA THR A 124 13.96 14.60 -10.22
C THR A 124 15.42 14.31 -10.62
N GLY A 125 16.33 14.05 -9.67
CA GLY A 125 17.73 13.67 -9.93
C GLY A 125 17.87 12.31 -10.62
N LEU A 126 16.95 11.39 -10.34
CA LEU A 126 16.81 10.12 -11.05
C LEU A 126 16.29 10.29 -12.49
N GLY A 127 15.73 11.46 -12.82
CA GLY A 127 15.24 11.80 -14.15
C GLY A 127 13.89 11.15 -14.50
N ALA A 128 13.04 10.92 -13.50
CA ALA A 128 11.75 10.26 -13.67
C ALA A 128 10.88 10.92 -14.76
N LYS A 129 10.16 10.14 -15.58
CA LYS A 129 9.16 10.75 -16.48
C LYS A 129 7.89 11.15 -15.72
N MET A 130 7.46 10.26 -14.84
CA MET A 130 6.27 10.42 -13.99
C MET A 130 6.67 10.26 -12.53
N ILE A 131 6.10 11.08 -11.66
CA ILE A 131 6.31 11.00 -10.21
C ILE A 131 4.93 11.02 -9.55
N VAL A 132 4.69 10.06 -8.66
CA VAL A 132 3.45 9.94 -7.89
C VAL A 132 3.81 9.99 -6.41
N MET A 133 3.39 11.06 -5.76
CA MET A 133 3.57 11.22 -4.32
C MET A 133 2.22 11.07 -3.61
N GLU A 134 2.11 10.08 -2.72
CA GLU A 134 0.95 9.90 -1.83
C GLU A 134 1.18 10.66 -0.52
N GLN A 135 0.13 11.32 -0.03
CA GLN A 135 0.12 12.08 1.22
C GLN A 135 -1.25 12.02 1.91
N VAL A 136 -1.29 12.51 3.15
CA VAL A 136 -2.54 12.65 3.93
C VAL A 136 -3.34 13.91 3.52
N PRO A 137 -4.68 13.90 3.63
CA PRO A 137 -5.55 15.04 3.30
C PRO A 137 -5.20 16.37 3.95
N THR A 138 -4.57 16.34 5.11
CA THR A 138 -4.17 17.56 5.83
C THR A 138 -3.16 18.41 5.06
N LEU A 139 -2.43 17.85 4.08
CA LEU A 139 -1.53 18.61 3.21
C LEU A 139 -2.25 19.72 2.43
N LEU A 140 -3.51 19.53 2.02
CA LEU A 140 -4.26 20.51 1.24
C LEU A 140 -4.95 21.59 2.10
N GLN A 141 -4.77 21.55 3.42
CA GLN A 141 -5.33 22.58 4.30
C GLN A 141 -4.57 23.90 4.12
N GLN A 142 -5.29 25.03 4.23
CA GLN A 142 -4.74 26.36 3.94
C GLN A 142 -3.46 26.69 4.72
N GLN A 143 -3.33 26.23 5.98
CA GLN A 143 -2.13 26.49 6.77
C GLN A 143 -0.85 25.80 6.22
N ASN A 144 -1.01 24.84 5.30
CA ASN A 144 0.07 24.07 4.70
C ASN A 144 0.31 24.42 3.21
N ALA A 145 -0.38 25.43 2.68
CA ALA A 145 -0.28 25.83 1.27
C ALA A 145 1.17 26.12 0.83
N TRP A 146 1.98 26.67 1.75
CA TRP A 146 3.39 26.96 1.51
C TRP A 146 4.23 25.72 1.14
N ILE A 147 3.84 24.51 1.59
CA ILE A 147 4.52 23.25 1.24
C ILE A 147 4.31 22.95 -0.25
N LEU A 148 3.10 23.16 -0.75
CA LEU A 148 2.79 22.96 -2.17
C LEU A 148 3.50 24.01 -3.04
N ASP A 149 3.61 25.24 -2.55
CA ASP A 149 4.33 26.30 -3.26
C ASP A 149 5.83 25.99 -3.37
N ASP A 150 6.47 25.53 -2.28
CA ASP A 150 7.87 25.06 -2.29
C ASP A 150 8.07 23.88 -3.25
N ILE A 151 7.17 22.88 -3.24
CA ILE A 151 7.20 21.77 -4.19
C ILE A 151 7.09 22.26 -5.63
N ARG A 152 6.13 23.14 -5.94
CA ARG A 152 5.95 23.69 -7.29
C ARG A 152 7.20 24.43 -7.76
N GLU A 153 7.82 25.23 -6.90
CA GLU A 153 9.04 25.95 -7.24
C GLU A 153 10.22 25.00 -7.53
N ARG A 154 10.42 23.97 -6.69
CA ARG A 154 11.45 22.95 -6.89
C ARG A 154 11.24 22.18 -8.20
N LEU A 155 10.00 21.76 -8.47
CA LEU A 155 9.64 21.06 -9.69
C LEU A 155 9.87 21.91 -10.93
N HIS A 156 9.44 23.18 -10.91
CA HIS A 156 9.63 24.11 -12.03
C HIS A 156 11.12 24.28 -12.37
N ARG A 157 11.98 24.45 -11.36
CA ARG A 157 13.44 24.56 -11.55
C ARG A 157 14.05 23.27 -12.11
N ALA A 158 13.47 22.12 -11.81
CA ALA A 158 13.92 20.81 -12.28
C ALA A 158 13.32 20.39 -13.64
N GLY A 159 12.44 21.19 -14.25
CA GLY A 159 11.81 20.87 -15.54
C GLY A 159 10.59 19.94 -15.43
N TYR A 160 9.85 20.02 -14.32
CA TYR A 160 8.64 19.25 -14.04
C TYR A 160 7.44 20.15 -13.77
N SER A 161 6.25 19.58 -13.97
CA SER A 161 4.97 20.20 -13.70
C SER A 161 4.14 19.34 -12.75
N LEU A 162 3.39 19.99 -11.86
CA LEU A 162 2.47 19.36 -10.92
C LEU A 162 1.04 19.55 -11.42
N VAL A 163 0.32 18.46 -11.63
CA VAL A 163 -1.14 18.49 -11.82
C VAL A 163 -1.79 18.86 -10.49
N GLU A 164 -2.85 19.67 -10.52
CA GLU A 164 -3.49 20.16 -9.30
C GLU A 164 -3.85 19.00 -8.34
N PRO A 165 -3.28 18.95 -7.12
CA PRO A 165 -3.45 17.84 -6.20
C PRO A 165 -4.92 17.52 -5.89
N ARG A 166 -5.27 16.24 -5.83
CA ARG A 166 -6.64 15.80 -5.47
C ARG A 166 -6.64 14.78 -4.35
N VAL A 167 -7.68 14.87 -3.52
CA VAL A 167 -8.05 13.82 -2.57
C VAL A 167 -8.81 12.74 -3.33
N LEU A 168 -8.35 11.49 -3.21
CA LEU A 168 -9.04 10.30 -3.69
C LEU A 168 -9.52 9.49 -2.49
N ARG A 169 -10.74 8.94 -2.60
CA ARG A 169 -11.32 8.07 -1.57
C ARG A 169 -11.22 6.62 -2.02
N ALA A 170 -10.75 5.73 -1.16
CA ALA A 170 -10.58 4.32 -1.49
C ALA A 170 -11.92 3.63 -1.86
N ILE A 171 -13.03 4.09 -1.28
CA ILE A 171 -14.38 3.59 -1.57
C ILE A 171 -14.78 3.77 -3.04
N ASP A 172 -14.26 4.81 -3.71
CA ASP A 172 -14.55 5.11 -5.11
C ASP A 172 -13.91 4.09 -6.08
N PHE A 173 -13.03 3.23 -5.54
CA PHE A 173 -12.25 2.24 -6.29
C PHE A 173 -12.45 0.82 -5.75
N GLY A 174 -13.58 0.57 -5.07
CA GLY A 174 -13.97 -0.78 -4.65
C GLY A 174 -13.25 -1.28 -3.41
N VAL A 175 -12.70 -0.39 -2.57
CA VAL A 175 -12.12 -0.75 -1.27
C VAL A 175 -13.17 -0.58 -0.17
N PRO A 176 -13.44 -1.62 0.66
CA PRO A 176 -14.44 -1.59 1.74
C PRO A 176 -13.98 -0.78 2.97
N GLN A 177 -13.32 0.37 2.75
CA GLN A 177 -12.71 1.20 3.78
C GLN A 177 -12.83 2.69 3.45
N ARG A 178 -13.33 3.47 4.41
CA ARG A 178 -13.30 4.94 4.37
C ARG A 178 -11.88 5.43 4.63
N ARG A 179 -11.09 5.52 3.56
CA ARG A 179 -9.72 6.05 3.56
C ARG A 179 -9.57 7.08 2.46
N GLU A 180 -9.08 8.25 2.82
CA GLU A 180 -8.82 9.35 1.90
C GLU A 180 -7.34 9.65 1.86
N ARG A 181 -6.82 9.91 0.66
CA ARG A 181 -5.41 10.24 0.40
C ARG A 181 -5.28 11.28 -0.68
N VAL A 182 -4.31 12.16 -0.51
CA VAL A 182 -3.93 13.14 -1.52
C VAL A 182 -2.89 12.49 -2.40
N PHE A 183 -3.10 12.56 -3.70
CA PHE A 183 -2.08 12.18 -4.67
C PHE A 183 -1.60 13.42 -5.38
N LEU A 184 -0.29 13.61 -5.45
CA LEU A 184 0.35 14.61 -6.29
C LEU A 184 0.86 13.88 -7.53
N LEU A 185 0.27 14.19 -8.67
CA LEU A 185 0.69 13.64 -9.97
C LEU A 185 1.60 14.66 -10.63
N ILE A 186 2.86 14.26 -10.84
CA ILE A 186 3.93 15.12 -11.33
C ILE A 186 4.46 14.47 -12.60
N HIS A 187 4.74 15.28 -13.62
CA HIS A 187 5.29 14.81 -14.88
C HIS A 187 6.43 15.72 -15.32
N ARG A 188 7.38 15.15 -16.05
CA ARG A 188 8.42 15.92 -16.71
C ARG A 188 7.79 16.75 -17.84
N ASN A 189 8.30 17.95 -18.10
CA ASN A 189 7.66 18.90 -19.02
C ASN A 189 7.62 18.44 -20.49
N ASP A 190 8.41 17.44 -20.85
CA ASP A 190 8.42 16.78 -22.17
C ASP A 190 7.46 15.58 -22.26
N CYS A 191 6.73 15.26 -21.19
CA CYS A 191 5.79 14.15 -21.11
C CYS A 191 4.34 14.64 -21.05
N GLN A 192 3.40 13.81 -21.51
CA GLN A 192 1.98 14.08 -21.36
C GLN A 192 1.59 14.12 -19.88
N ALA A 193 0.75 15.08 -19.50
CA ALA A 193 0.23 15.16 -18.14
C ALA A 193 -0.71 13.98 -17.83
N PRO A 194 -0.55 13.29 -16.68
CA PRO A 194 -1.51 12.29 -16.24
C PRO A 194 -2.81 12.93 -15.75
N GLU A 195 -3.90 12.18 -15.84
CA GLU A 195 -5.21 12.56 -15.30
C GLU A 195 -5.47 11.84 -13.97
N TYR A 196 -6.40 12.36 -13.16
CA TYR A 196 -6.89 11.62 -12.00
C TYR A 196 -7.92 10.57 -12.42
N PRO A 197 -7.89 9.37 -11.82
CA PRO A 197 -8.86 8.33 -12.14
C PRO A 197 -10.27 8.75 -11.72
N GLN A 198 -11.25 8.39 -12.53
CA GLN A 198 -12.66 8.58 -12.20
C GLN A 198 -13.16 7.48 -11.26
N PRO A 199 -14.11 7.77 -10.35
CA PRO A 199 -14.77 6.76 -9.54
C PRO A 199 -15.34 5.63 -10.39
N THR A 200 -15.17 4.41 -9.91
CA THR A 200 -15.75 3.18 -10.50
C THR A 200 -16.77 2.54 -9.56
N HIS A 201 -16.71 2.89 -8.27
CA HIS A 201 -17.58 2.39 -7.22
C HIS A 201 -18.17 3.55 -6.40
N GLY A 202 -19.23 3.25 -5.64
CA GLY A 202 -19.80 4.17 -4.65
C GLY A 202 -20.73 3.46 -3.67
N GLU A 203 -21.19 4.16 -2.63
CA GLU A 203 -22.04 3.62 -1.55
C GLU A 203 -23.50 3.32 -1.97
N GLY A 204 -23.77 3.28 -3.28
CA GLY A 204 -25.11 3.09 -3.88
C GLY A 204 -25.77 4.39 -4.33
N GLY A 205 -26.84 4.26 -5.13
CA GLY A 205 -27.67 5.38 -5.60
C GLY A 205 -27.23 6.02 -6.93
N ASP A 206 -26.06 5.67 -7.45
CA ASP A 206 -25.61 6.04 -8.79
C ASP A 206 -25.73 4.83 -9.73
N MET A 207 -26.43 4.99 -10.86
CA MET A 207 -26.62 3.92 -11.85
C MET A 207 -25.35 3.56 -12.63
N TRP A 208 -24.33 4.41 -12.60
CA TRP A 208 -23.10 4.25 -13.38
C TRP A 208 -21.92 3.71 -12.57
N LEU A 209 -22.08 3.58 -11.24
CA LEU A 209 -21.05 3.09 -10.34
C LEU A 209 -21.42 1.71 -9.79
N HIS A 210 -20.42 0.85 -9.64
CA HIS A 210 -20.59 -0.40 -8.93
C HIS A 210 -20.78 -0.14 -7.42
N PRO A 211 -21.60 -0.94 -6.72
CA PRO A 211 -21.64 -0.85 -5.26
C PRO A 211 -20.26 -1.13 -4.65
N THR A 212 -19.79 -0.26 -3.76
CA THR A 212 -18.57 -0.51 -2.98
C THR A 212 -18.78 -1.77 -2.13
N PRO A 213 -17.81 -2.71 -2.09
CA PRO A 213 -17.90 -3.88 -1.24
C PRO A 213 -18.05 -3.52 0.24
N THR A 214 -18.73 -4.38 1.00
CA THR A 214 -18.91 -4.26 2.44
C THR A 214 -17.80 -4.98 3.21
N VAL A 215 -17.77 -4.81 4.54
CA VAL A 215 -16.94 -5.65 5.43
C VAL A 215 -17.30 -7.14 5.27
N GLY A 216 -18.59 -7.46 5.10
CA GLY A 216 -19.05 -8.82 4.87
C GLY A 216 -18.47 -9.42 3.59
N ASP A 217 -18.47 -8.65 2.50
CA ASP A 217 -17.85 -9.08 1.24
C ASP A 217 -16.35 -9.28 1.38
N ALA A 218 -15.68 -8.44 2.18
CA ALA A 218 -14.27 -8.57 2.47
C ALA A 218 -13.93 -9.87 3.21
N PHE A 219 -14.77 -10.29 4.15
CA PHE A 219 -14.53 -11.51 4.94
C PHE A 219 -15.11 -12.78 4.29
N ASP A 220 -15.82 -12.65 3.18
CA ASP A 220 -16.42 -13.80 2.50
C ASP A 220 -15.37 -14.83 2.05
N GLY A 221 -15.60 -16.10 2.40
CA GLY A 221 -14.68 -17.22 2.19
C GLY A 221 -13.37 -17.18 3.00
N LEU A 222 -13.20 -16.25 3.96
CA LEU A 222 -12.09 -16.31 4.92
C LEU A 222 -12.44 -17.28 6.07
N PRO A 223 -11.59 -18.27 6.39
CA PRO A 223 -11.80 -19.12 7.57
C PRO A 223 -11.79 -18.31 8.87
N ASP A 224 -12.59 -18.70 9.87
CA ASP A 224 -12.60 -18.02 11.16
C ASP A 224 -11.35 -18.38 11.94
N ALA A 225 -10.51 -17.38 12.22
CA ALA A 225 -9.25 -17.58 12.92
C ALA A 225 -9.42 -18.20 14.32
N ASP A 226 -10.57 -18.03 14.97
CA ASP A 226 -10.84 -18.63 16.28
C ASP A 226 -10.94 -20.17 16.25
N GLU A 227 -11.09 -20.78 15.07
CA GLU A 227 -11.15 -22.23 14.88
C GLU A 227 -9.76 -22.91 14.84
N PHE A 228 -8.67 -22.14 14.83
CA PHE A 228 -7.30 -22.63 14.64
C PHE A 228 -6.42 -22.33 15.88
N PRO A 229 -6.26 -23.29 16.81
CA PRO A 229 -5.49 -23.07 18.05
C PRO A 229 -4.04 -22.64 17.83
N GLU A 230 -3.41 -23.07 16.74
CA GLU A 230 -2.05 -22.65 16.37
C GLU A 230 -1.92 -21.13 16.18
N LEU A 231 -2.99 -20.43 15.79
CA LEU A 231 -2.96 -18.97 15.59
C LEU A 231 -2.78 -18.17 16.89
N TRP A 232 -2.86 -18.81 18.06
CA TRP A 232 -2.43 -18.20 19.32
C TRP A 232 -0.90 -18.05 19.42
N HIS A 233 -0.15 -18.86 18.68
CA HIS A 233 1.31 -18.98 18.79
C HIS A 233 2.04 -18.57 17.51
N GLN A 234 1.41 -18.68 16.35
CA GLN A 234 2.01 -18.36 15.04
C GLN A 234 1.06 -17.54 14.14
N ASP A 235 1.57 -17.05 13.01
CA ASP A 235 0.83 -16.19 12.08
C ASP A 235 0.06 -16.94 10.98
N TRP A 236 0.15 -18.27 10.96
CA TRP A 236 -0.46 -19.07 9.90
C TRP A 236 -1.09 -20.37 10.41
N ALA A 237 -2.02 -20.92 9.64
CA ALA A 237 -2.67 -22.20 9.87
C ALA A 237 -3.00 -22.86 8.52
N GLU A 238 -2.98 -24.19 8.45
CA GLU A 238 -3.57 -24.89 7.30
C GLU A 238 -5.09 -24.82 7.43
N ALA A 239 -5.72 -24.05 6.56
CA ALA A 239 -7.13 -23.77 6.59
C ALA A 239 -7.70 -24.04 5.20
N GLY A 240 -8.55 -25.06 5.08
CA GLY A 240 -9.32 -25.24 3.85
C GLY A 240 -10.17 -24.00 3.60
N PHE A 241 -10.04 -23.37 2.43
CA PHE A 241 -10.84 -22.21 2.08
C PHE A 241 -12.18 -22.64 1.49
N THR A 242 -13.25 -22.01 1.96
CA THR A 242 -14.56 -22.10 1.30
C THR A 242 -14.56 -21.12 0.13
N ALA A 243 -15.05 -21.54 -1.03
CA ALA A 243 -15.13 -20.67 -2.21
C ALA A 243 -16.01 -19.44 -1.90
N PRO A 244 -15.48 -18.20 -2.00
CA PRO A 244 -16.27 -16.99 -1.76
C PRO A 244 -17.40 -16.84 -2.78
N THR A 245 -18.53 -16.30 -2.31
CA THR A 245 -19.72 -16.01 -3.12
C THR A 245 -19.71 -14.59 -3.67
N SER A 246 -19.16 -13.63 -2.93
CA SER A 246 -18.99 -12.24 -3.32
C SER A 246 -17.88 -12.11 -4.35
N ARG A 247 -18.04 -11.15 -5.26
CA ARG A 247 -17.00 -10.83 -6.25
C ARG A 247 -15.70 -10.41 -5.57
N TYR A 248 -15.82 -9.57 -4.54
CA TYR A 248 -14.65 -9.07 -3.81
C TYR A 248 -13.90 -10.18 -3.07
N GLY A 249 -14.61 -11.08 -2.39
CA GLY A 249 -14.02 -12.26 -1.76
C GLY A 249 -13.24 -13.11 -2.77
N ARG A 250 -13.82 -13.38 -3.95
CA ARG A 250 -13.12 -14.10 -5.03
C ARG A 250 -11.89 -13.36 -5.55
N MET A 251 -11.93 -12.03 -5.63
CA MET A 251 -10.75 -11.23 -5.98
C MET A 251 -9.65 -11.41 -4.94
N MET A 252 -9.98 -11.33 -3.64
CA MET A 252 -8.99 -11.49 -2.56
C MET A 252 -8.35 -12.89 -2.56
N THR A 253 -9.12 -13.93 -2.87
CA THR A 253 -8.61 -15.32 -2.98
C THR A 253 -7.95 -15.64 -4.33
N GLY A 254 -7.91 -14.71 -5.28
CA GLY A 254 -7.39 -14.94 -6.64
C GLY A 254 -8.17 -16.01 -7.42
N LEU A 255 -9.49 -16.02 -7.26
CA LEU A 255 -10.46 -16.86 -7.97
C LEU A 255 -11.35 -16.06 -8.94
N GLU A 256 -11.35 -14.73 -8.83
CA GLU A 256 -12.02 -13.85 -9.79
C GLU A 256 -11.14 -13.65 -11.02
N ASN A 257 -11.74 -13.71 -12.21
CA ASN A 257 -11.07 -13.34 -13.45
C ASN A 257 -11.13 -11.82 -13.65
N ASP A 258 -10.17 -11.10 -13.06
CA ASP A 258 -10.02 -9.65 -13.23
C ASP A 258 -9.07 -9.36 -14.41
N ALA A 259 -9.64 -9.06 -15.59
CA ALA A 259 -8.87 -8.73 -16.80
C ALA A 259 -8.01 -7.46 -16.65
N ASP A 260 -8.35 -6.62 -15.67
CA ASP A 260 -7.64 -5.38 -15.35
C ASP A 260 -6.48 -5.57 -14.36
N ASP A 261 -6.31 -6.79 -13.81
CA ASP A 261 -5.17 -7.13 -12.98
C ASP A 261 -4.02 -7.70 -13.84
N LEU A 262 -3.08 -6.80 -14.17
CA LEU A 262 -1.90 -7.11 -14.96
C LEU A 262 -0.69 -7.54 -14.11
N SER A 263 -0.89 -7.89 -12.83
CA SER A 263 0.20 -8.34 -11.97
C SER A 263 0.70 -9.73 -12.36
N TYR A 264 1.95 -10.03 -12.01
CA TYR A 264 2.48 -11.40 -12.11
C TYR A 264 1.63 -12.37 -11.29
N LYS A 265 1.46 -13.60 -11.76
CA LYS A 265 0.86 -14.64 -10.91
C LYS A 265 1.92 -15.18 -9.95
N ARG A 266 1.51 -15.47 -8.71
CA ARG A 266 2.39 -16.02 -7.68
C ARG A 266 2.03 -17.44 -7.35
N ASP A 267 3.04 -18.30 -7.30
CA ASP A 267 2.90 -19.61 -6.68
C ASP A 267 2.84 -19.43 -5.15
N HIS A 268 1.73 -19.83 -4.55
CA HIS A 268 1.49 -19.70 -3.12
C HIS A 268 0.54 -20.80 -2.63
N ARG A 269 0.61 -21.09 -1.33
CA ARG A 269 -0.23 -22.12 -0.71
C ARG A 269 -1.64 -21.59 -0.46
N ARG A 270 -2.54 -21.82 -1.41
CA ARG A 270 -3.96 -21.41 -1.32
C ARG A 270 -4.72 -21.98 -0.12
N GLY A 271 -4.29 -23.12 0.43
CA GLY A 271 -4.89 -23.76 1.61
C GLY A 271 -4.37 -23.23 2.94
N GLN A 272 -3.57 -22.16 2.94
CA GLN A 272 -2.95 -21.64 4.15
C GLN A 272 -3.53 -20.27 4.51
N LEU A 273 -4.11 -20.17 5.70
CA LEU A 273 -4.49 -18.89 6.29
C LEU A 273 -3.22 -18.25 6.87
N THR A 274 -2.79 -17.11 6.33
CA THR A 274 -1.56 -16.40 6.75
C THR A 274 -1.88 -15.03 7.34
N CYS A 275 -0.92 -14.39 8.03
CA CYS A 275 -1.09 -13.09 8.69
C CYS A 275 -2.24 -13.07 9.72
N SER A 276 -2.50 -14.20 10.37
CA SER A 276 -3.73 -14.42 11.14
C SER A 276 -3.50 -14.69 12.63
N GLN A 277 -2.32 -14.35 13.18
CA GLN A 277 -2.04 -14.51 14.61
C GLN A 277 -3.08 -13.76 15.47
N LEU A 278 -3.72 -14.48 16.39
CA LEU A 278 -4.74 -13.97 17.30
C LEU A 278 -4.14 -13.04 18.36
N THR A 279 -4.98 -12.15 18.90
CA THR A 279 -4.59 -11.22 19.98
C THR A 279 -5.22 -11.65 21.29
N VAL A 280 -4.39 -11.81 22.32
CA VAL A 280 -4.88 -12.09 23.68
C VAL A 280 -5.53 -10.83 24.25
N HIS A 281 -6.75 -10.98 24.76
CA HIS A 281 -7.52 -9.91 25.35
C HIS A 281 -7.77 -10.17 26.83
N GLU A 282 -7.68 -9.12 27.66
CA GLU A 282 -8.11 -9.20 29.06
C GLU A 282 -9.61 -9.51 29.15
N ALA A 283 -10.03 -10.25 30.20
CA ALA A 283 -11.43 -10.61 30.42
C ALA A 283 -12.38 -9.41 30.40
N LYS A 284 -11.97 -8.28 30.99
CA LYS A 284 -12.74 -7.02 30.96
C LYS A 284 -12.93 -6.50 29.53
N SER A 285 -11.94 -6.69 28.66
CA SER A 285 -12.03 -6.26 27.26
C SER A 285 -12.97 -7.17 26.46
N ILE A 286 -12.91 -8.48 26.70
CA ILE A 286 -13.83 -9.47 26.12
C ILE A 286 -15.29 -9.13 26.46
N GLU A 287 -15.58 -8.85 27.74
CA GLU A 287 -16.91 -8.45 28.19
C GLU A 287 -17.40 -7.19 27.46
N ARG A 288 -16.56 -6.14 27.39
CA ARG A 288 -16.92 -4.90 26.67
C ARG A 288 -17.10 -5.11 25.17
N PHE A 289 -16.28 -5.97 24.55
CA PHE A 289 -16.44 -6.30 23.14
C PHE A 289 -17.79 -6.98 22.93
N SER A 290 -18.17 -7.96 23.75
CA SER A 290 -19.47 -8.66 23.65
C SER A 290 -20.68 -7.70 23.73
N ALA A 291 -20.56 -6.62 24.50
CA ALA A 291 -21.62 -5.61 24.66
C ALA A 291 -21.62 -4.52 23.56
N THR A 292 -20.62 -4.48 22.68
CA THR A 292 -20.53 -3.47 21.61
C THR A 292 -21.33 -3.94 20.39
N ALA A 293 -22.31 -3.16 19.95
CA ALA A 293 -23.11 -3.46 18.76
C ALA A 293 -22.31 -3.28 17.45
N PRO A 294 -22.67 -3.98 16.35
CA PRO A 294 -22.09 -3.73 15.02
C PRO A 294 -22.16 -2.25 14.64
N GLY A 295 -21.06 -1.71 14.09
CA GLY A 295 -20.93 -0.27 13.78
C GLY A 295 -20.77 0.63 15.02
N GLY A 296 -20.79 0.08 16.23
CA GLY A 296 -20.63 0.80 17.49
C GLY A 296 -19.16 1.02 17.87
N ASN A 297 -18.93 1.91 18.83
CA ASN A 297 -17.61 2.10 19.44
C ASN A 297 -17.64 1.62 20.90
N GLU A 298 -16.64 0.83 21.29
CA GLU A 298 -16.43 0.44 22.68
C GLU A 298 -16.10 1.68 23.52
N LYS A 299 -16.75 1.86 24.67
CA LYS A 299 -16.73 3.11 25.42
C LYS A 299 -15.35 3.48 26.00
N ILE A 300 -14.56 2.49 26.40
CA ILE A 300 -13.26 2.68 27.07
C ILE A 300 -12.12 2.69 26.06
N SER A 301 -11.90 1.60 25.35
CA SER A 301 -10.80 1.47 24.37
C SER A 301 -11.04 2.25 23.09
N ARG A 302 -12.27 2.76 22.88
CA ARG A 302 -12.68 3.50 21.68
C ARG A 302 -12.53 2.69 20.38
N ARG A 303 -12.37 1.36 20.50
CA ARG A 303 -12.30 0.45 19.35
C ARG A 303 -13.66 0.37 18.70
N HIS A 304 -13.68 0.50 17.38
CA HIS A 304 -14.88 0.35 16.57
C HIS A 304 -15.16 -1.14 16.33
N ARG A 305 -16.40 -1.59 16.53
CA ARG A 305 -16.84 -2.90 16.04
C ARG A 305 -17.29 -2.76 14.60
N LEU A 306 -16.71 -3.56 13.72
CA LEU A 306 -17.09 -3.58 12.32
C LEU A 306 -18.55 -4.01 12.15
N ASP A 307 -19.26 -3.34 11.25
CA ASP A 307 -20.58 -3.75 10.76
C ASP A 307 -20.40 -4.57 9.49
N PRO A 308 -20.87 -5.84 9.43
CA PRO A 308 -20.78 -6.65 8.21
C PRO A 308 -21.47 -6.02 6.99
N ALA A 309 -22.53 -5.21 7.18
CA ALA A 309 -23.21 -4.51 6.09
C ALA A 309 -22.60 -3.13 5.78
N GLY A 310 -21.64 -2.69 6.60
CA GLY A 310 -21.03 -1.37 6.50
C GLY A 310 -19.65 -1.38 5.84
N LEU A 311 -19.00 -0.21 5.92
CA LEU A 311 -17.61 0.00 5.51
C LEU A 311 -16.70 0.06 6.74
N SER A 312 -15.46 -0.40 6.60
CA SER A 312 -14.44 -0.19 7.64
C SER A 312 -14.05 1.28 7.74
N LEU A 313 -13.70 1.72 8.95
CA LEU A 313 -12.96 2.98 9.16
C LEU A 313 -11.52 2.82 8.66
N THR A 314 -10.80 3.94 8.49
CA THR A 314 -9.36 3.92 8.15
C THR A 314 -8.57 3.08 9.15
N LEU A 315 -7.90 2.04 8.66
CA LEU A 315 -6.95 1.26 9.44
C LEU A 315 -5.69 2.10 9.66
N ARG A 316 -5.29 2.26 10.92
CA ARG A 316 -4.12 3.06 11.32
C ARG A 316 -2.93 2.15 11.58
N ALA A 317 -1.73 2.63 11.31
CA ALA A 317 -0.49 1.87 11.55
C ALA A 317 -0.02 1.89 13.02
N GLY A 318 -0.67 2.69 13.87
CA GLY A 318 -0.16 3.03 15.21
C GLY A 318 0.88 4.15 15.15
N SER A 319 1.20 4.74 16.30
CA SER A 319 2.21 5.79 16.42
C SER A 319 3.51 5.24 17.00
N ASN A 320 4.65 5.86 16.67
CA ASN A 320 5.93 5.58 17.31
C ASN A 320 5.88 5.84 18.82
N ALA A 321 6.88 5.31 19.56
CA ALA A 321 6.99 5.35 21.02
C ALA A 321 6.78 6.76 21.63
N ASP A 322 7.06 7.80 20.84
CA ASP A 322 7.01 9.21 21.22
C ASP A 322 5.58 9.74 21.48
N HIS A 323 4.52 8.97 21.12
CA HIS A 323 3.12 9.39 21.23
C HIS A 323 2.22 8.48 22.08
N GLY A 324 2.81 7.71 23.01
CA GLY A 324 2.10 7.22 24.21
C GLY A 324 1.27 5.94 24.06
N SER A 325 1.00 5.42 22.86
CA SER A 325 0.50 4.05 22.71
C SER A 325 1.14 3.34 21.52
N PHE A 326 1.86 2.24 21.83
CA PHE A 326 2.69 1.45 20.92
C PHE A 326 1.93 0.72 19.80
N THR A 327 0.59 0.75 19.79
CA THR A 327 -0.20 -0.15 18.95
C THR A 327 -1.37 0.55 18.28
N ALA A 328 -1.57 0.24 16.99
CA ALA A 328 -2.75 0.64 16.25
C ALA A 328 -4.04 0.26 17.01
N VAL A 329 -5.03 1.15 16.97
CA VAL A 329 -6.39 0.79 17.39
C VAL A 329 -7.01 -0.12 16.32
N VAL A 330 -6.72 -1.41 16.42
CA VAL A 330 -7.32 -2.48 15.61
C VAL A 330 -8.84 -2.61 15.92
N PRO A 331 -9.72 -2.62 14.90
CA PRO A 331 -11.15 -2.81 15.08
C PRO A 331 -11.54 -4.12 15.76
N ILE A 332 -12.70 -4.14 16.43
CA ILE A 332 -13.34 -5.37 16.91
C ILE A 332 -13.95 -6.07 15.69
N HIS A 333 -13.77 -7.39 15.62
CA HIS A 333 -14.31 -8.22 14.56
C HIS A 333 -15.85 -8.15 14.49
N THR A 334 -16.44 -8.45 13.33
CA THR A 334 -17.90 -8.40 13.14
C THR A 334 -18.65 -9.38 14.05
N LYS A 335 -18.00 -10.51 14.36
CA LYS A 335 -18.47 -11.59 15.23
C LYS A 335 -17.52 -11.80 16.41
N GLY A 336 -18.01 -12.42 17.47
CA GLY A 336 -17.19 -12.81 18.62
C GLY A 336 -16.65 -11.63 19.45
N THR A 337 -15.60 -11.90 20.21
CA THR A 337 -15.05 -11.00 21.24
C THR A 337 -13.55 -10.77 21.08
N ARG A 338 -13.09 -10.67 19.82
CA ARG A 338 -11.70 -10.36 19.48
C ARG A 338 -11.60 -9.15 18.56
N VAL A 339 -10.41 -8.58 18.48
CA VAL A 339 -10.05 -7.69 17.37
C VAL A 339 -9.82 -8.48 16.09
N ILE A 340 -9.90 -7.80 14.96
CA ILE A 340 -9.59 -8.41 13.67
C ILE A 340 -8.13 -8.86 13.58
N THR A 341 -7.84 -9.87 12.78
CA THR A 341 -6.47 -10.30 12.45
C THR A 341 -5.82 -9.36 11.42
N ALA A 342 -4.51 -9.49 11.16
CA ALA A 342 -3.85 -8.71 10.13
C ALA A 342 -4.33 -9.11 8.71
N ARG A 343 -4.72 -10.37 8.48
CA ARG A 343 -5.34 -10.83 7.22
C ARG A 343 -6.70 -10.20 6.98
N GLU A 344 -7.54 -10.16 8.01
CA GLU A 344 -8.83 -9.48 7.95
C GLU A 344 -8.63 -7.97 7.66
N ALA A 345 -7.64 -7.34 8.30
CA ALA A 345 -7.23 -5.97 7.99
C ALA A 345 -6.75 -5.81 6.53
N CYS A 346 -5.93 -6.73 6.02
CA CYS A 346 -5.46 -6.76 4.62
C CYS A 346 -6.64 -6.82 3.64
N ARG A 347 -7.63 -7.69 3.87
CA ARG A 347 -8.81 -7.77 3.00
C ARG A 347 -9.65 -6.50 3.05
N LEU A 348 -9.76 -5.82 4.20
CA LEU A 348 -10.40 -4.49 4.27
C LEU A 348 -9.61 -3.42 3.53
N HIS A 349 -8.32 -3.67 3.26
CA HIS A 349 -7.39 -2.78 2.59
C HIS A 349 -7.14 -3.17 1.13
N SER A 350 -7.90 -4.12 0.57
CA SER A 350 -7.74 -4.67 -0.78
C SER A 350 -6.40 -5.35 -1.07
N ILE A 351 -5.76 -5.89 -0.04
CA ILE A 351 -4.55 -6.71 -0.14
C ILE A 351 -4.98 -8.19 -0.28
N PRO A 352 -4.59 -8.89 -1.37
CA PRO A 352 -5.03 -10.26 -1.64
C PRO A 352 -4.39 -11.28 -0.68
N ASP A 353 -4.97 -12.47 -0.60
CA ASP A 353 -4.62 -13.50 0.39
C ASP A 353 -3.21 -14.07 0.22
N TRP A 354 -2.68 -14.07 -1.01
CA TRP A 354 -1.31 -14.51 -1.27
C TRP A 354 -0.26 -13.51 -0.77
N PHE A 355 -0.63 -12.24 -0.62
CA PHE A 355 0.27 -11.18 -0.18
C PHE A 355 0.50 -11.32 1.33
N ARG A 356 1.74 -11.61 1.74
CA ARG A 356 2.10 -11.76 3.14
C ARG A 356 2.84 -10.54 3.67
N LEU A 357 2.60 -10.26 4.94
CA LEU A 357 3.27 -9.25 5.74
C LEU A 357 4.21 -9.92 6.73
N SER A 358 4.90 -9.12 7.55
CA SER A 358 5.72 -9.63 8.65
C SER A 358 4.96 -10.64 9.51
N ARG A 359 5.64 -11.73 9.91
CA ARG A 359 5.12 -12.70 10.87
C ARG A 359 5.01 -12.10 12.28
N ILE A 360 5.69 -10.97 12.53
CA ILE A 360 5.56 -10.21 13.77
C ILE A 360 4.26 -9.39 13.71
N LYS A 361 3.22 -9.89 14.39
CA LYS A 361 1.85 -9.33 14.38
C LYS A 361 1.75 -7.81 14.43
N ILE A 362 2.50 -7.14 15.32
CA ILE A 362 2.42 -5.68 15.44
C ILE A 362 2.99 -4.97 14.20
N LEU A 363 4.04 -5.52 13.59
CA LEU A 363 4.62 -4.99 12.36
C LEU A 363 3.69 -5.24 11.17
N ALA A 364 3.00 -6.38 11.12
CA ALA A 364 1.98 -6.64 10.09
C ALA A 364 0.87 -5.58 10.08
N TYR A 365 0.30 -5.23 11.24
CA TYR A 365 -0.71 -4.16 11.30
C TYR A 365 -0.14 -2.81 10.87
N ARG A 366 1.11 -2.51 11.24
CA ARG A 366 1.78 -1.26 10.85
C ARG A 366 1.99 -1.20 9.33
N GLN A 367 2.47 -2.29 8.75
CA GLN A 367 2.66 -2.45 7.30
C GLN A 367 1.34 -2.29 6.53
N CYS A 368 0.27 -2.95 6.98
CA CYS A 368 -1.06 -2.80 6.38
C CYS A 368 -1.59 -1.36 6.48
N GLY A 369 -1.52 -0.75 7.68
CA GLY A 369 -2.08 0.59 7.91
C GLY A 369 -1.35 1.71 7.19
N ASN A 370 -0.03 1.59 7.03
CA ASN A 370 0.81 2.54 6.30
C ASN A 370 0.63 2.42 4.78
N SER A 371 0.38 1.22 4.27
CA SER A 371 0.26 0.96 2.84
C SER A 371 -0.86 1.75 2.16
N ILE A 372 -0.69 2.05 0.88
CA ILE A 372 -1.77 2.48 -0.01
C ILE A 372 -2.61 1.23 -0.36
N PRO A 373 -3.96 1.28 -0.32
CA PRO A 373 -4.79 0.17 -0.80
C PRO A 373 -4.45 -0.17 -2.26
N PRO A 374 -4.14 -1.44 -2.61
CA PRO A 374 -3.76 -1.81 -3.97
C PRO A 374 -4.75 -1.38 -5.05
N LEU A 375 -6.07 -1.51 -4.83
CA LEU A 375 -7.06 -1.09 -5.83
C LEU A 375 -7.05 0.42 -6.11
N LEU A 376 -6.82 1.24 -5.07
CA LEU A 376 -6.67 2.69 -5.22
C LEU A 376 -5.36 3.03 -5.95
N ALA A 377 -4.26 2.41 -5.56
CA ALA A 377 -2.97 2.59 -6.23
C ALA A 377 -3.02 2.14 -7.69
N ARG A 378 -3.73 1.05 -8.00
CA ARG A 378 -3.98 0.57 -9.37
C ARG A 378 -4.73 1.58 -10.21
N ALA A 379 -5.76 2.21 -9.67
CA ALA A 379 -6.51 3.24 -10.37
C ALA A 379 -5.61 4.43 -10.77
N VAL A 380 -4.73 4.87 -9.87
CA VAL A 380 -3.73 5.91 -10.16
C VAL A 380 -2.70 5.40 -11.19
N GLY A 381 -2.15 4.21 -10.98
CA GLY A 381 -1.16 3.59 -11.87
C GLY A 381 -1.65 3.47 -13.32
N LYS A 382 -2.93 3.14 -13.54
CA LYS A 382 -3.51 3.11 -14.90
C LYS A 382 -3.45 4.47 -15.61
N GLN A 383 -3.65 5.57 -14.88
CA GLN A 383 -3.56 6.92 -15.48
C GLN A 383 -2.12 7.30 -15.79
N VAL A 384 -1.18 6.88 -14.95
CA VAL A 384 0.26 7.06 -15.21
C VAL A 384 0.68 6.25 -16.44
N MET A 385 0.25 5.00 -16.55
CA MET A 385 0.51 4.13 -17.70
C MET A 385 -0.04 4.73 -19.00
N LYS A 386 -1.25 5.30 -18.96
CA LYS A 386 -1.85 6.02 -20.10
C LYS A 386 -1.02 7.24 -20.50
N ALA A 387 -0.54 8.03 -19.53
CA ALA A 387 0.29 9.20 -19.78
C ALA A 387 1.71 8.86 -20.28
N LEU A 388 2.20 7.65 -19.98
CA LEU A 388 3.42 7.09 -20.57
C LEU A 388 3.20 6.55 -21.98
N GLU A 389 1.95 6.54 -22.47
CA GLU A 389 1.57 5.99 -23.78
C GLU A 389 2.02 4.52 -23.96
N LEU A 390 1.88 3.71 -22.91
CA LEU A 390 2.23 2.30 -22.92
C LEU A 390 0.99 1.41 -22.89
N ALA A 391 1.07 0.27 -23.59
CA ALA A 391 0.03 -0.75 -23.61
C ALA A 391 0.55 -2.05 -22.97
N PRO A 392 0.58 -2.15 -21.62
CA PRO A 392 1.10 -3.34 -20.95
C PRO A 392 0.15 -4.53 -21.09
N ALA A 393 0.72 -5.73 -20.99
CA ALA A 393 -0.03 -6.97 -20.89
C ALA A 393 0.31 -7.69 -19.58
N ALA A 394 -0.60 -8.55 -19.11
CA ALA A 394 -0.36 -9.42 -17.98
C ALA A 394 0.72 -10.46 -18.38
N PRO A 395 1.75 -10.67 -17.55
CA PRO A 395 2.78 -11.66 -17.83
C PRO A 395 2.20 -13.08 -17.81
N SER A 396 2.68 -13.95 -18.69
CA SER A 396 2.33 -15.38 -18.67
C SER A 396 3.13 -16.16 -17.63
N GLU A 397 4.24 -15.60 -17.16
CA GLU A 397 5.11 -16.22 -16.17
C GLU A 397 4.51 -16.19 -14.77
N VAL A 398 4.76 -17.27 -14.03
CA VAL A 398 4.45 -17.36 -12.61
C VAL A 398 5.75 -17.12 -11.85
N ILE A 399 5.76 -16.11 -10.99
CA ILE A 399 6.93 -15.76 -10.19
C ILE A 399 6.81 -16.40 -8.80
N PRO A 400 7.86 -17.07 -8.29
CA PRO A 400 7.86 -17.58 -6.93
C PRO A 400 7.93 -16.42 -5.93
N LEU A 401 7.24 -16.56 -4.80
CA LEU A 401 7.51 -15.71 -3.64
C LEU A 401 8.95 -15.95 -3.14
N GLY A 402 9.53 -14.93 -2.51
CA GLY A 402 10.88 -15.01 -1.93
C GLY A 402 10.94 -15.93 -0.72
N ASN A 403 12.11 -15.97 -0.05
CA ASN A 403 12.28 -16.80 1.14
C ASN A 403 11.36 -16.34 2.29
N ASP A 404 10.56 -17.25 2.83
CA ASP A 404 9.69 -17.05 3.99
C ASP A 404 10.43 -16.47 5.23
N ASP A 405 11.74 -16.72 5.38
CA ASP A 405 12.57 -16.16 6.45
C ASP A 405 12.61 -14.62 6.45
N LEU A 406 12.42 -14.01 5.28
CA LEU A 406 12.34 -12.55 5.15
C LEU A 406 11.18 -11.95 5.96
N LEU A 407 10.11 -12.74 6.18
CA LEU A 407 8.95 -12.31 6.96
C LEU A 407 9.21 -12.32 8.48
N ASN A 408 10.33 -12.90 8.94
CA ASN A 408 10.75 -12.91 10.36
C ASN A 408 11.69 -11.75 10.74
N VAL A 409 12.08 -10.91 9.78
CA VAL A 409 12.95 -9.77 10.00
C VAL A 409 12.24 -8.72 10.84
N ASN A 410 12.93 -8.17 11.83
CA ASN A 410 12.45 -7.07 12.67
C ASN A 410 13.07 -5.72 12.23
N ASN A 411 12.76 -4.64 12.96
CA ASN A 411 13.29 -3.30 12.64
C ASN A 411 14.80 -3.13 12.91
N SER A 412 15.46 -4.00 13.69
CA SER A 412 16.93 -4.00 13.82
C SER A 412 17.63 -4.75 12.68
N GLY A 413 16.87 -5.38 11.77
CA GLY A 413 17.41 -6.23 10.71
C GLY A 413 17.79 -7.64 11.20
N GLU A 414 17.52 -7.96 12.45
CA GLU A 414 17.75 -9.30 13.01
C GLU A 414 16.57 -10.20 12.68
N GLN A 415 16.85 -11.45 12.30
CA GLN A 415 15.84 -12.49 12.19
C GLN A 415 15.46 -12.94 13.61
N LYS A 416 14.20 -12.78 14.00
CA LYS A 416 13.71 -13.52 15.16
C LYS A 416 13.48 -14.96 14.71
N LEU A 417 14.33 -15.87 15.17
CA LEU A 417 14.02 -17.30 15.15
C LEU A 417 12.64 -17.48 15.80
N ALA A 418 11.73 -18.17 15.09
CA ALA A 418 10.46 -18.57 15.67
C ALA A 418 10.75 -19.33 16.98
N ALA A 419 10.13 -18.87 18.07
CA ALA A 419 10.21 -19.54 19.38
C ALA A 419 9.39 -20.83 19.38
#